data_AF-A0A2L2Z4B5-F1
#
_entry.id   AF-A0A2L2Z4B5-F1
#
_cell.length_a   1.000
_cell.length_b   1.000
_cell.length_c   1.000
_cell.angle_alpha   90.00
_cell.angle_beta   90.00
_cell.angle_gamma   90.00
#
_symmetry.space_group_name_H-M   'P 1'
#
loop_
_entity.id
_entity.type
_entity.pdbx_description
1 polymer ?
#
loop_
_entity_poly.entity_id
_entity_poly.type
_entity_poly.pdbx_seq_one_letter_code
_entity_poly.pdbx_strand_id
1 'polypeptide(L)' 'QDNAPCYKGRIVEDHSSDFQVMPWPQNSPDLNPTEHLCSCLENQIRDTTLPPRNEREVGERLVPDT' A
#
# COMPACT_ATOMS: atom_id res chain seq x y z
N GLN A 1 3.47 5.61 5.64
CA GLN A 1 2.36 6.05 6.52
C GLN A 1 1.73 7.23 5.83
N ASP A 2 0.45 7.15 5.50
CA ASP A 2 -0.28 8.31 5.01
C ASP A 2 -0.82 9.12 6.20
N ASN A 3 -1.40 10.29 5.92
CA ASN A 3 -1.99 11.13 6.97
C ASN A 3 -3.39 10.69 7.40
N ALA A 4 -3.83 9.47 7.08
CA ALA A 4 -5.18 9.01 7.41
C ALA A 4 -5.40 8.98 8.93
N PRO A 5 -6.63 9.24 9.41
CA PRO A 5 -6.92 9.34 10.84
C PRO A 5 -6.56 8.08 11.65
N CYS A 6 -6.58 6.90 11.02
CA CYS A 6 -6.20 5.64 11.65
C CYS A 6 -4.72 5.58 12.06
N TYR A 7 -3.84 6.32 11.37
CA TYR A 7 -2.42 6.41 11.68
C TYR A 7 -2.05 7.55 12.64
N LYS A 8 -3.03 8.36 13.06
CA LYS A 8 -2.90 9.44 14.05
C LYS A 8 -3.52 9.08 15.40
N GLY A 9 -3.84 7.80 15.60
CA GLY A 9 -4.32 7.31 16.89
C GLY A 9 -3.19 7.30 17.91
N ARG A 10 -3.49 7.66 19.16
CA ARG A 10 -2.52 7.72 20.27
C ARG A 10 -1.64 6.48 20.39
N ILE A 11 -2.19 5.29 20.15
CA ILE A 11 -1.44 4.02 20.20
C ILE A 11 -0.42 3.90 19.07
N VAL A 12 -0.76 4.36 17.87
CA VAL A 12 0.14 4.35 16.71
C VAL A 12 1.25 5.39 16.91
N GLU A 13 0.90 6.57 17.42
CA GLU A 13 1.85 7.63 17.74
C GLU A 13 2.89 7.17 18.78
N ASP A 14 2.44 6.57 19.88
CA ASP A 14 3.29 6.08 20.97
C ASP A 14 4.28 5.01 20.49
N HIS A 15 3.83 4.07 19.64
CA HIS A 15 4.71 3.05 19.04
C HIS A 15 5.62 3.60 17.93
N SER A 16 5.22 4.69 17.28
CA SER A 16 6.04 5.35 16.26
C SER A 16 7.04 6.35 16.86
N SER A 17 7.02 6.58 18.18
CA SER A 17 7.92 7.53 18.86
C SER A 17 9.41 7.22 18.64
N ASP A 18 9.76 5.95 18.48
CA ASP A 18 11.14 5.51 18.25
C ASP A 18 11.60 5.68 16.80
N PHE A 19 10.69 6.01 15.88
CA PHE A 19 10.96 6.11 14.44
C PHE A 19 10.65 7.52 13.92
N GLN A 20 11.52 8.06 13.06
CA GLN A 20 11.25 9.33 12.41
C GLN A 20 10.17 9.14 11.33
N VAL A 21 8.95 9.58 11.62
CA VAL A 21 7.86 9.61 10.64
C VAL A 21 8.11 10.78 9.67
N MET A 22 8.25 10.46 8.38
CA MET A 22 8.35 11.47 7.33
C MET A 22 6.99 12.15 7.13
N PRO A 23 6.91 13.50 7.19
CA PRO A 23 5.68 14.22 6.92
C PRO A 23 5.38 14.23 5.42
N TRP A 24 4.39 13.46 4.99
CA TRP A 24 3.88 13.51 3.62
C TRP A 24 2.87 14.66 3.49
N PRO A 25 2.80 15.38 2.35
CA PRO A 25 1.76 16.37 2.14
C PRO A 25 0.36 15.73 2.11
N GLN A 26 -0.64 16.46 2.58
CA GLN A 26 -2.04 16.01 2.49
C GLN A 26 -2.45 16.05 1.01
N ASN A 27 -2.89 14.91 0.45
CA ASN A 27 -3.20 14.69 -0.98
C ASN A 27 -2.01 14.38 -1.91
N SER A 28 -0.90 13.82 -1.41
CA SER A 28 0.19 13.33 -2.26
C SER A 28 0.30 11.80 -2.26
N PRO A 29 -0.67 11.07 -2.85
CA PRO A 29 -0.54 9.62 -3.05
C PRO A 29 0.63 9.28 -4.00
N ASP A 30 1.00 10.19 -4.90
CA ASP A 30 2.14 10.06 -5.80
C ASP A 30 3.49 10.03 -5.07
N LEU A 31 3.57 10.66 -3.89
CA LEU A 31 4.80 10.70 -3.09
C LEU A 31 4.92 9.53 -2.12
N ASN A 32 3.84 8.80 -1.82
CA ASN A 32 3.90 7.66 -0.92
C ASN A 32 4.44 6.41 -1.66
N PRO A 33 5.62 5.87 -1.29
CA PRO A 33 6.16 4.69 -1.95
C PRO A 33 5.21 3.49 -1.90
N THR A 34 4.40 3.35 -0.85
CA THR A 34 3.41 2.27 -0.74
C THR A 34 2.29 2.41 -1.78
N GLU A 35 1.76 3.60 -1.99
CA GLU A 35 0.73 3.86 -3.01
C GLU A 35 1.27 3.67 -4.43
N HIS A 36 2.52 4.07 -4.66
CA HIS A 36 3.20 3.81 -5.93
C HIS A 36 3.34 2.30 -6.19
N LEU A 37 3.76 1.52 -5.18
CA LEU A 37 3.84 0.07 -5.29
C LEU A 37 2.47 -0.58 -5.52
N CYS A 38 1.43 -0.17 -4.79
CA CYS A 38 0.06 -0.63 -5.01
C CYS A 38 -0.40 -0.38 -6.46
N SER A 39 -0.18 0.84 -6.97
CA SER A 39 -0.52 1.20 -8.35
C SER A 39 0.21 0.34 -9.39
N CYS A 40 1.50 0.04 -9.14
CA CYS A 40 2.28 -0.86 -10.01
C CYS A 40 1.71 -2.28 -10.00
N LEU A 41 1.36 -2.82 -8.82
CA LEU A 41 0.77 -4.15 -8.67
C LEU A 41 -0.63 -4.23 -9.31
N GLU A 42 -1.45 -3.20 -9.17
CA GLU A 42 -2.75 -3.11 -9.83
C GLU A 42 -2.62 -3.11 -11.35
N ASN A 43 -1.68 -2.33 -11.90
CA ASN A 43 -1.41 -2.33 -13.34
C ASN A 43 -0.92 -3.70 -13.80
N GLN A 44 -0.05 -4.38 -13.05
CA GLN A 44 0.38 -5.75 -13.35
C GLN A 44 -0.79 -6.74 -13.38
N ILE A 45 -1.77 -6.61 -12.47
CA ILE A 45 -2.99 -7.43 -12.49
C ILE A 45 -3.89 -7.07 -13.69
N ARG A 46 -3.91 -5.81 -14.12
CA ARG A 46 -4.74 -5.35 -15.26
C ARG A 46 -4.15 -5.70 -16.62
N ASP A 47 -2.84 -5.72 -16.76
CA ASP A 47 -2.12 -6.09 -18.00
C ASP A 47 -2.19 -7.59 -18.32
N THR A 48 -2.79 -8.31 -17.41
CA THR A 48 -2.83 -9.74 -17.35
C THR A 48 -4.03 -10.24 -18.18
N THR A 49 -3.86 -11.29 -19.00
CA THR A 49 -4.83 -11.68 -20.04
C THR A 49 -6.22 -12.02 -19.51
N LEU A 50 -6.32 -12.42 -18.24
CA LEU A 50 -7.59 -12.76 -17.59
C LEU A 50 -7.74 -11.98 -16.29
N PRO A 51 -8.91 -11.37 -16.02
CA PRO A 51 -9.17 -10.78 -14.72
C PRO A 51 -9.27 -11.89 -13.66
N PRO A 52 -8.70 -11.69 -12.46
CA PRO A 52 -8.78 -12.68 -11.41
C PRO A 52 -10.23 -12.80 -10.93
N ARG A 53 -10.72 -14.02 -10.70
CA ARG A 53 -12.10 -14.30 -10.33
C ARG A 53 -12.33 -14.35 -8.82
N ASN A 54 -11.28 -14.47 -8.04
CA ASN A 54 -11.33 -14.60 -6.58
C ASN A 54 -10.04 -14.10 -5.93
N GLU A 55 -10.07 -13.92 -4.61
CA GLU A 55 -8.92 -13.44 -3.82
C GLU A 55 -7.67 -14.32 -3.92
N ARG A 56 -7.82 -15.64 -4.09
CA ARG A 56 -6.68 -16.55 -4.22
C ARG A 56 -5.93 -16.30 -5.52
N GLU A 57 -6.65 -16.14 -6.62
CA GLU A 57 -6.06 -15.83 -7.92
C GLU A 57 -5.38 -14.45 -7.93
N VAL A 58 -5.86 -13.47 -7.13
CA VAL A 58 -5.13 -12.21 -6.91
C VAL A 58 -3.80 -12.48 -6.18
N GLY A 59 -3.83 -13.28 -5.11
CA GLY A 59 -2.64 -13.62 -4.33
C GLY A 59 -1.56 -14.33 -5.15
N GLU A 60 -1.94 -15.35 -5.93
CA GLU A 60 -1.05 -16.12 -6.81
C GLU A 60 -0.32 -15.25 -7.85
N ARG A 61 -0.91 -14.11 -8.22
CA ARG A 61 -0.35 -13.20 -9.24
C ARG A 61 0.55 -12.12 -8.66
N LEU A 62 0.28 -11.74 -7.41
CA LEU A 62 1.10 -10.80 -6.66
C LEU A 62 2.37 -11.47 -6.14
N VAL A 63 2.28 -12.75 -5.75
CA VAL A 63 3.39 -13.56 -5.25
C VAL A 63 3.33 -14.91 -5.93
N PRO A 64 3.84 -15.06 -7.16
CA PRO A 64 3.97 -16.37 -7.77
C PRO A 64 4.91 -17.20 -6.89
N ASP A 65 4.49 -18.42 -6.53
CA ASP A 65 5.27 -19.33 -5.68
C ASP A 65 6.74 -19.38 -6.14
N THR A 66 7.66 -19.16 -5.19
CA THR A 66 9.12 -19.19 -5.39
C THR A 66 9.65 -20.61 -5.58
#